data_AF-A0A944HDV7-F1
#
_entry.id   AF-A0A944HDV7-F1
#
_cell.length_a   1.000
_cell.length_b   1.000
_cell.length_c   1.000
_cell.angle_alpha   90.00
_cell.angle_beta   90.00
_cell.angle_gamma   90.00
#
_symmetry.space_group_name_H-M   'P 1'
#
loop_
_entity.id
_entity.type
_entity.pdbx_description
1 polymer ?
#
loop_
_entity_poly.entity_id
_entity_poly.type
_entity_poly.pdbx_seq_one_letter_code
_entity_poly.pdbx_strand_id
1 'polypeptide(L)'
;MSEFFERNFQVIEQRWPALAQRLLLENAGELQADLVEGLGSTLSINGIQLTSRHDRLAEADLQAASLPQDATVVHVYGTGLGDLQNRLLERAGVERLHVHILNGSVFALVLQLLDQSSWLADPRVEVLYAGDLAEIQLPFFALPAELVLADDFNAKIRDRLISEIHLAFNNREFDPRSPEIIERLQATFGLVQGDHDVAELFGTLNGREVFVIATGPSLEQHFERLRVLNEQAERPLLICVDTAYRPLLNHGIRADIVVSIDQRISARHLPPEDTGGIALVYLPMADPSVIEAWQGRRYVGYSASLIYHQMRQQLPRGELYVGGSVIHPAVDLAVRMGATQVTLFGADFAFPHDKTHAGWGDGDLGPQLGASRHWVLDGHGQRVKTQLNFRSYLCELERFVAGHPQVRFYNSSRDGAMIVGTAFHPEFVR
;
A
#
# COMPACT_ATOMS: atom_id res chain seq x y z
N MET A 1 3.83 39.04 -13.39
CA MET A 1 4.39 38.19 -12.32
C MET A 1 4.45 39.03 -11.07
N SER A 2 4.17 38.47 -9.89
CA SER A 2 4.25 39.20 -8.62
C SER A 2 5.71 39.39 -8.21
N GLU A 3 6.00 40.43 -7.42
CA GLU A 3 7.33 40.68 -6.85
C GLU A 3 7.82 39.49 -6.00
N PHE A 4 6.91 38.82 -5.28
CA PHE A 4 7.21 37.59 -4.55
C PHE A 4 7.62 36.44 -5.47
N PHE A 5 6.94 36.26 -6.60
CA PHE A 5 7.30 35.22 -7.56
C PHE A 5 8.72 35.41 -8.08
N GLU A 6 9.05 36.62 -8.53
CA GLU A 6 10.38 36.92 -9.08
C GLU A 6 11.49 36.64 -8.06
N ARG A 7 11.31 37.08 -6.80
CA ARG A 7 12.30 36.86 -5.74
C ARG A 7 12.46 35.39 -5.38
N ASN A 8 11.36 34.67 -5.19
CA ASN A 8 11.39 33.24 -4.86
C ASN A 8 11.99 32.43 -6.02
N PHE A 9 11.55 32.74 -7.23
CA PHE A 9 11.98 32.04 -8.44
C PHE A 9 13.46 32.24 -8.72
N GLN A 10 14.03 33.42 -8.48
CA GLN A 10 15.48 33.65 -8.59
C GLN A 10 16.29 32.70 -7.68
N VAL A 11 15.85 32.51 -6.43
CA VAL A 11 16.51 31.57 -5.50
C VAL A 11 16.42 30.14 -6.03
N ILE A 12 15.23 29.72 -6.50
CA ILE A 12 15.01 28.37 -7.03
C ILE A 12 15.79 28.16 -8.33
N GLU A 13 15.81 29.11 -9.25
CA GLU A 13 16.56 29.03 -10.51
C GLU A 13 18.07 28.91 -10.25
N GLN A 14 18.59 29.66 -9.28
CA GLN A 14 20.00 29.59 -8.91
C GLN A 14 20.37 28.25 -8.26
N ARG A 15 19.53 27.73 -7.36
CA ARG A 15 19.85 26.53 -6.56
C ARG A 15 19.43 25.22 -7.23
N TRP A 16 18.29 25.23 -7.90
CA TRP A 16 17.64 24.06 -8.50
C TRP A 16 17.10 24.39 -9.91
N PRO A 17 17.97 24.58 -10.92
CA PRO A 17 17.54 24.98 -12.27
C PRO A 17 16.49 24.05 -12.91
N ALA A 18 16.62 22.74 -12.72
CA ALA A 18 15.67 21.76 -13.25
C ALA A 18 14.29 21.87 -12.58
N LEU A 19 14.27 22.12 -11.27
CA LEU A 19 13.03 22.37 -10.52
C LEU A 19 12.36 23.67 -11.01
N ALA A 20 13.15 24.73 -11.23
CA ALA A 20 12.65 26.00 -11.74
C ALA A 20 11.94 25.82 -13.09
N GLN A 21 12.55 25.07 -14.03
CA GLN A 21 11.93 24.78 -15.33
C GLN A 21 10.61 24.02 -15.19
N ARG A 22 10.55 23.04 -14.28
CA ARG A 22 9.34 22.27 -14.03
C ARG A 22 8.22 23.13 -13.44
N LEU A 23 8.54 24.00 -12.47
CA LEU A 23 7.57 24.90 -11.84
C LEU A 23 6.99 25.94 -12.82
N LEU A 24 7.73 26.34 -13.85
CA LEU A 24 7.20 27.23 -14.91
C LEU A 24 6.11 26.57 -15.76
N LEU A 25 6.05 25.23 -15.79
CA LEU A 25 5.06 24.47 -16.53
C LEU A 25 3.79 24.20 -15.71
N GLU A 26 3.84 24.44 -14.39
CA GLU A 26 2.71 24.20 -13.49
C GLU A 26 1.61 25.25 -13.71
N ASN A 27 0.36 24.81 -13.80
CA ASN A 27 -0.78 25.70 -14.01
C ASN A 27 -1.43 26.09 -12.67
N ALA A 28 -0.85 27.07 -11.99
CA ALA A 28 -1.40 27.62 -10.75
C ALA A 28 -2.76 28.30 -10.93
N GLY A 29 -3.12 28.72 -12.15
CA GLY A 29 -4.35 29.49 -12.43
C GLY A 29 -5.65 28.68 -12.40
N GLU A 30 -5.57 27.35 -12.42
CA GLU A 30 -6.74 26.46 -12.31
C GLU A 30 -7.15 26.14 -10.87
N LEU A 31 -6.32 26.50 -9.89
CA LEU A 31 -6.62 26.25 -8.48
C LEU A 31 -7.60 27.28 -7.94
N GLN A 32 -8.69 26.83 -7.31
CA GLN A 32 -9.54 27.71 -6.53
C GLN A 32 -8.83 28.03 -5.21
N ALA A 33 -8.33 29.25 -5.09
CA ALA A 33 -7.58 29.72 -3.94
C ALA A 33 -8.29 30.87 -3.22
N ASP A 34 -8.55 30.70 -1.93
CA ASP A 34 -9.21 31.69 -1.08
C ASP A 34 -8.32 32.04 0.12
N LEU A 35 -8.24 33.32 0.47
CA LEU A 35 -7.68 33.72 1.76
C LEU A 35 -8.70 33.45 2.86
N VAL A 36 -8.31 32.65 3.86
CA VAL A 36 -9.16 32.35 5.01
C VAL A 36 -8.61 33.03 6.25
N GLU A 37 -9.44 33.86 6.87
CA GLU A 37 -9.08 34.63 8.06
C GLU A 37 -9.63 34.00 9.34
N GLY A 38 -8.85 34.14 10.43
CA GLY A 38 -9.20 33.79 11.79
C GLY A 38 -8.52 34.78 12.74
N LEU A 39 -7.75 34.28 13.71
CA LEU A 39 -6.82 35.13 14.48
C LEU A 39 -5.56 35.47 13.67
N GLY A 40 -5.23 34.63 12.69
CA GLY A 40 -4.26 34.90 11.62
C GLY A 40 -4.91 34.72 10.25
N SER A 41 -4.13 34.35 9.24
CA SER A 41 -4.64 34.03 7.91
C SER A 41 -3.90 32.85 7.29
N THR A 42 -4.60 32.12 6.42
CA THR A 42 -4.08 30.95 5.70
C THR A 42 -4.63 30.93 4.27
N LEU A 43 -3.99 30.18 3.39
CA LEU A 43 -4.53 29.89 2.06
C LEU A 43 -5.38 28.62 2.12
N SER A 44 -6.58 28.70 1.53
CA SER A 44 -7.44 27.55 1.28
C SER A 44 -7.42 27.24 -0.20
N ILE A 45 -7.02 26.02 -0.55
CA ILE A 45 -7.01 25.53 -1.94
C ILE A 45 -8.08 24.46 -2.09
N ASN A 46 -9.04 24.68 -2.99
CA ASN A 46 -10.18 23.76 -3.22
C ASN A 46 -10.91 23.39 -1.91
N GLY A 47 -11.06 24.38 -1.01
CA GLY A 47 -11.69 24.21 0.31
C GLY A 47 -10.81 23.59 1.41
N ILE A 48 -9.53 23.31 1.14
CA ILE A 48 -8.57 22.75 2.09
C ILE A 48 -7.61 23.84 2.58
N GLN A 49 -7.62 24.15 3.87
CA GLN A 49 -6.67 25.09 4.49
C GLN A 49 -5.27 24.48 4.56
N LEU A 50 -4.25 25.18 4.06
CA LEU A 50 -2.86 24.70 4.03
C LEU A 50 -2.21 24.68 5.42
N THR A 51 -2.54 25.67 6.24
CA THR A 51 -2.11 25.81 7.65
C THR A 51 -3.27 26.34 8.50
N SER A 52 -3.12 26.33 9.82
CA SER A 52 -4.04 26.90 10.80
C SER A 52 -4.36 28.37 10.52
N ARG A 53 -5.64 28.71 10.41
CA ARG A 53 -6.12 30.10 10.32
C ARG A 53 -6.05 30.87 11.65
N HIS A 54 -5.80 30.19 12.77
CA HIS A 54 -5.76 30.83 14.08
C HIS A 54 -4.33 31.14 14.52
N ASP A 55 -3.41 30.17 14.36
CA ASP A 55 -2.01 30.33 14.73
C ASP A 55 -1.14 29.36 13.93
N ARG A 56 -0.43 29.90 12.94
CA ARG A 56 0.44 29.14 12.03
C ARG A 56 1.74 28.71 12.71
N LEU A 57 2.27 29.55 13.61
CA LEU A 57 3.54 29.27 14.28
C LEU A 57 3.36 28.19 15.34
N ALA A 58 2.27 28.24 16.12
CA ALA A 58 1.95 27.19 17.08
C ALA A 58 1.70 25.84 16.39
N GLU A 59 1.04 25.84 15.22
CA GLU A 59 0.90 24.62 14.43
C GLU A 59 2.26 24.08 13.98
N ALA A 60 3.11 24.92 13.40
CA ALA A 60 4.45 24.54 12.97
C ALA A 60 5.32 24.01 14.13
N ASP A 61 5.19 24.58 15.33
CA ASP A 61 5.85 24.08 16.55
C ASP A 61 5.41 22.67 16.92
N LEU A 62 4.10 22.38 16.88
CA LEU A 62 3.57 21.06 17.14
C LEU A 62 4.06 20.04 16.11
N GLN A 63 4.04 20.41 14.83
CA GLN A 63 4.52 19.58 13.73
C GLN A 63 6.00 19.27 13.90
N ALA A 64 6.83 20.29 14.16
CA ALA A 64 8.25 20.10 14.42
C ALA A 64 8.47 19.19 15.64
N ALA A 65 7.73 19.39 16.74
CA ALA A 65 7.88 18.62 17.97
C ALA A 65 7.62 17.11 17.81
N SER A 66 6.86 16.69 16.79
CA SER A 66 6.65 15.26 16.49
C SER A 66 7.86 14.55 15.86
N LEU A 67 8.84 15.31 15.36
CA LEU A 67 10.07 14.76 14.78
C LEU A 67 11.14 14.53 15.87
N PRO A 68 12.01 13.51 15.74
CA PRO A 68 13.11 13.28 16.66
C PRO A 68 13.99 14.53 16.83
N GLN A 69 14.35 14.86 18.07
CA GLN A 69 15.08 16.09 18.39
C GLN A 69 16.56 16.01 18.03
N ASP A 70 17.11 14.80 17.94
CA ASP A 70 18.48 14.48 17.56
C ASP A 70 18.65 14.20 16.05
N ALA A 71 17.57 14.33 15.26
CA ALA A 71 17.64 14.16 13.82
C ALA A 71 18.49 15.26 13.16
N THR A 72 19.60 14.87 12.52
CA THR A 72 20.45 15.78 11.74
C THR A 72 19.95 15.99 10.32
N VAL A 73 19.24 14.99 9.77
CA VAL A 73 18.55 15.04 8.48
C VAL A 73 17.06 14.88 8.71
N VAL A 74 16.26 15.78 8.14
CA VAL A 74 14.80 15.78 8.28
C VAL A 74 14.15 15.90 6.91
N HIS A 75 13.05 15.16 6.71
CA HIS A 75 12.25 15.21 5.49
C HIS A 75 10.87 15.83 5.77
N VAL A 76 10.47 16.82 4.99
CA VAL A 76 9.13 17.41 5.04
C VAL A 76 8.45 17.15 3.71
N TYR A 77 7.32 16.44 3.74
CA TYR A 77 6.49 16.20 2.56
C TYR A 77 5.37 17.22 2.51
N GLY A 78 5.41 18.06 1.50
CA GLY A 78 4.60 19.25 1.35
C GLY A 78 5.38 20.53 1.67
N THR A 79 4.99 21.62 1.04
CA THR A 79 5.64 22.94 1.15
C THR A 79 4.93 23.86 2.14
N GLY A 80 3.62 23.69 2.32
CA GLY A 80 2.79 24.52 3.16
C GLY A 80 2.96 25.99 2.79
N LEU A 81 3.05 26.85 3.80
CA LEU A 81 3.34 28.26 3.63
C LEU A 81 4.76 28.63 4.13
N GLY A 82 5.63 27.63 4.33
CA GLY A 82 7.02 27.78 4.78
C GLY A 82 7.22 27.77 6.30
N ASP A 83 6.16 27.71 7.11
CA ASP A 83 6.24 27.85 8.57
C ASP A 83 7.05 26.72 9.22
N LEU A 84 6.73 25.47 8.90
CA LEU A 84 7.43 24.29 9.46
C LEU A 84 8.91 24.28 9.09
N GLN A 85 9.24 24.63 7.85
CA GLN A 85 10.62 24.68 7.35
C GLN A 85 11.44 25.70 8.16
N ASN A 86 10.91 26.91 8.34
CA ASN A 86 11.56 27.93 9.15
C ASN A 86 11.76 27.44 10.60
N ARG A 87 10.74 26.83 11.23
CA ARG A 87 10.85 26.29 12.60
C ARG A 87 11.87 25.16 12.73
N LEU A 88 11.97 24.28 11.74
CA LEU A 88 12.97 23.20 11.74
C LEU A 88 14.40 23.74 11.56
N LEU A 89 14.58 24.78 10.75
CA LEU A 89 15.88 25.40 10.52
C LEU A 89 16.43 26.15 11.75
N GLU A 90 15.58 26.51 12.72
CA GLU A 90 16.03 27.04 14.01
C GLU A 90 16.71 25.98 14.90
N ARG A 91 16.54 24.68 14.61
CA ARG A 91 17.19 23.61 15.37
C ARG A 91 18.68 23.56 15.02
N ALA A 92 19.52 23.78 16.03
CA ALA A 92 20.98 23.74 15.87
C ALA A 92 21.52 22.38 15.37
N GLY A 93 20.81 21.28 15.66
CA GLY A 93 21.20 19.94 15.23
C GLY A 93 20.85 19.59 13.78
N VAL A 94 19.98 20.36 13.12
CA VAL A 94 19.58 20.07 11.73
C VAL A 94 20.68 20.53 10.78
N GLU A 95 21.35 19.57 10.16
CA GLU A 95 22.36 19.74 9.13
C GLU A 95 21.75 19.77 7.73
N ARG A 96 20.64 19.04 7.52
CA ARG A 96 19.94 18.95 6.23
C ARG A 96 18.43 18.92 6.39
N LEU A 97 17.74 19.73 5.59
CA LEU A 97 16.28 19.71 5.49
C LEU A 97 15.87 19.44 4.04
N HIS A 98 15.28 18.28 3.79
CA HIS A 98 14.70 17.96 2.49
C HIS A 98 13.22 18.32 2.46
N VAL A 99 12.79 19.14 1.52
CA VAL A 99 11.40 19.51 1.29
C VAL A 99 10.93 18.86 -0.02
N HIS A 100 9.92 18.02 0.08
CA HIS A 100 9.40 17.22 -1.03
C HIS A 100 8.05 17.78 -1.48
N ILE A 101 7.98 18.33 -2.69
CA ILE A 101 6.77 18.91 -3.26
C ILE A 101 5.76 17.79 -3.52
N LEU A 102 4.56 17.89 -2.94
CA LEU A 102 3.45 16.95 -3.17
C LEU A 102 2.45 17.46 -4.21
N ASN A 103 2.40 18.77 -4.46
CA ASN A 103 1.61 19.36 -5.54
C ASN A 103 2.35 20.56 -6.15
N GLY A 104 2.75 20.41 -7.42
CA GLY A 104 3.49 21.44 -8.15
C GLY A 104 2.72 22.76 -8.31
N SER A 105 1.47 22.71 -8.76
CA SER A 105 0.60 23.88 -8.90
C SER A 105 0.34 24.63 -7.60
N VAL A 106 0.17 23.90 -6.47
CA VAL A 106 -0.01 24.52 -5.14
C VAL A 106 1.27 25.24 -4.73
N PHE A 107 2.43 24.63 -4.89
CA PHE A 107 3.69 25.28 -4.56
C PHE A 107 3.96 26.49 -5.46
N ALA A 108 3.73 26.38 -6.77
CA ALA A 108 3.84 27.49 -7.71
C ALA A 108 2.94 28.67 -7.32
N LEU A 109 1.71 28.41 -6.87
CA LEU A 109 0.80 29.44 -6.37
C LEU A 109 1.34 30.09 -5.10
N VAL A 110 1.82 29.32 -4.13
CA VAL A 110 2.41 29.86 -2.88
C VAL A 110 3.59 30.78 -3.19
N LEU A 111 4.46 30.40 -4.13
CA LEU A 111 5.59 31.22 -4.57
C LEU A 111 5.14 32.55 -5.21
N GLN A 112 3.95 32.60 -5.81
CA GLN A 112 3.38 33.84 -6.36
C GLN A 112 2.78 34.74 -5.28
N LEU A 113 2.24 34.17 -4.20
CA LEU A 113 1.48 34.92 -3.21
C LEU A 113 2.29 35.34 -1.98
N LEU A 114 3.34 34.61 -1.64
CA LEU A 114 4.09 34.79 -0.39
C LEU A 114 5.60 34.76 -0.62
N ASP A 115 6.35 35.55 0.14
CA ASP A 115 7.81 35.41 0.22
C ASP A 115 8.16 34.09 0.91
N GLN A 116 8.97 33.27 0.26
CA GLN A 116 9.47 31.97 0.74
C GLN A 116 11.00 31.95 0.82
N SER A 117 11.65 33.09 0.57
CA SER A 117 13.11 33.19 0.49
C SER A 117 13.82 32.84 1.80
N SER A 118 13.15 32.98 2.96
CA SER A 118 13.74 32.71 4.27
C SER A 118 14.27 31.28 4.42
N TRP A 119 13.49 30.29 3.98
CA TRP A 119 13.90 28.88 4.01
C TRP A 119 14.47 28.43 2.68
N LEU A 120 13.98 28.94 1.53
CA LEU A 120 14.51 28.58 0.22
C LEU A 120 15.99 28.98 0.04
N ALA A 121 16.45 30.04 0.69
CA ALA A 121 17.84 30.48 0.58
C ALA A 121 18.78 29.78 1.59
N ASP A 122 18.26 29.08 2.59
CA ASP A 122 19.09 28.42 3.60
C ASP A 122 19.89 27.26 2.96
N PRO A 123 21.24 27.24 3.06
CA PRO A 123 22.07 26.25 2.39
C PRO A 123 21.80 24.81 2.84
N ARG A 124 21.17 24.60 4.00
CA ARG A 124 20.79 23.27 4.50
C ARG A 124 19.55 22.71 3.80
N VAL A 125 18.77 23.53 3.11
CA VAL A 125 17.55 23.09 2.43
C VAL A 125 17.87 22.44 1.08
N GLU A 126 17.15 21.37 0.74
CA GLU A 126 17.11 20.76 -0.59
C GLU A 126 15.64 20.56 -0.98
N VAL A 127 15.28 20.88 -2.22
CA VAL A 127 13.90 20.78 -2.72
C VAL A 127 13.83 19.87 -3.94
N LEU A 128 12.88 18.94 -3.94
CA LEU A 128 12.58 18.07 -5.09
C LEU A 128 11.09 17.71 -5.11
N TYR A 129 10.59 17.16 -6.22
CA TYR A 129 9.25 16.56 -6.21
C TYR A 129 9.29 15.23 -5.49
N ALA A 130 8.29 14.96 -4.66
CA ALA A 130 8.21 13.72 -3.92
C ALA A 130 8.22 12.51 -4.88
N GLY A 131 7.48 12.58 -5.98
CA GLY A 131 7.35 11.54 -6.99
C GLY A 131 8.64 11.18 -7.74
N ASP A 132 9.69 12.01 -7.64
CA ASP A 132 11.02 11.66 -8.16
C ASP A 132 11.69 10.56 -7.31
N LEU A 133 11.21 10.32 -6.08
CA LEU A 133 11.72 9.30 -5.18
C LEU A 133 11.14 7.91 -5.47
N ALA A 134 12.00 6.92 -5.30
CA ALA A 134 11.58 5.52 -5.32
C ALA A 134 10.74 5.17 -4.09
N GLU A 135 11.04 5.75 -2.91
CA GLU A 135 10.46 5.44 -1.59
C GLU A 135 10.50 6.66 -0.66
N ILE A 136 9.64 6.69 0.36
CA ILE A 136 9.66 7.69 1.43
C ILE A 136 10.97 7.64 2.23
N GLN A 137 11.35 8.76 2.83
CA GLN A 137 12.57 8.89 3.63
C GLN A 137 12.21 9.23 5.07
N LEU A 138 12.92 8.64 6.04
CA LEU A 138 12.70 8.83 7.47
C LEU A 138 13.90 9.57 8.11
N PRO A 139 13.69 10.33 9.21
CA PRO A 139 12.40 10.69 9.79
C PRO A 139 11.69 11.76 8.95
N PHE A 140 10.36 11.72 8.89
CA PHE A 140 9.58 12.71 8.15
C PHE A 140 8.39 13.28 8.90
N PHE A 141 7.97 14.46 8.45
CA PHE A 141 6.63 14.98 8.68
C PHE A 141 5.96 15.22 7.33
N ALA A 142 4.69 14.81 7.19
CA ALA A 142 3.91 15.04 5.98
C ALA A 142 2.75 15.98 6.30
N LEU A 143 2.66 17.10 5.57
CA LEU A 143 1.63 18.12 5.80
C LEU A 143 0.25 17.54 5.47
N PRO A 144 -0.70 17.48 6.43
CA PRO A 144 -2.00 16.86 6.20
C PRO A 144 -2.77 17.45 5.02
N ALA A 145 -2.73 18.77 4.85
CA ALA A 145 -3.39 19.46 3.74
C ALA A 145 -2.84 19.01 2.38
N GLU A 146 -1.52 18.87 2.25
CA GLU A 146 -0.90 18.47 0.99
C GLU A 146 -0.95 16.97 0.73
N LEU A 147 -1.17 16.13 1.75
CA LEU A 147 -1.57 14.73 1.52
C LEU A 147 -2.93 14.63 0.83
N VAL A 148 -3.86 15.54 1.14
CA VAL A 148 -5.18 15.62 0.48
C VAL A 148 -5.05 16.23 -0.92
N LEU A 149 -4.22 17.27 -1.05
CA LEU A 149 -4.06 18.01 -2.30
C LEU A 149 -3.02 17.41 -3.25
N ALA A 150 -2.34 16.31 -2.92
CA ALA A 150 -1.26 15.79 -3.76
C ALA A 150 -1.72 15.56 -5.21
N ASP A 151 -0.87 15.95 -6.16
CA ASP A 151 -1.14 15.74 -7.59
C ASP A 151 -0.90 14.28 -8.02
N ASP A 152 -1.26 13.96 -9.26
CA ASP A 152 -1.16 12.60 -9.79
C ASP A 152 0.30 12.11 -9.89
N PHE A 153 1.24 13.03 -10.14
CA PHE A 153 2.67 12.69 -10.21
C PHE A 153 3.20 12.21 -8.85
N ASN A 154 2.75 12.85 -7.76
CA ASN A 154 3.18 12.55 -6.41
C ASN A 154 2.30 11.52 -5.69
N ALA A 155 1.23 11.04 -6.31
CA ALA A 155 0.25 10.13 -5.72
C ALA A 155 0.89 8.90 -5.09
N LYS A 156 1.85 8.26 -5.77
CA LYS A 156 2.58 7.09 -5.25
C LYS A 156 3.22 7.37 -3.88
N ILE A 157 3.93 8.49 -3.73
CA ILE A 157 4.60 8.82 -2.47
C ILE A 157 3.59 9.21 -1.40
N ARG A 158 2.54 9.95 -1.75
CA ARG A 158 1.42 10.21 -0.84
C ARG A 158 0.85 8.91 -0.27
N ASP A 159 0.65 7.88 -1.09
CA ASP A 159 0.13 6.58 -0.65
C ASP A 159 1.05 5.90 0.38
N ARG A 160 2.36 5.96 0.14
CA ARG A 160 3.36 5.41 1.08
C ARG A 160 3.44 6.19 2.38
N LEU A 161 3.37 7.52 2.33
CA LEU A 161 3.32 8.37 3.53
C LEU A 161 2.10 8.04 4.38
N ILE A 162 0.93 7.95 3.76
CA ILE A 162 -0.31 7.60 4.43
C ILE A 162 -0.20 6.21 5.06
N SER A 163 0.31 5.22 4.32
CA SER A 163 0.51 3.87 4.85
C SER A 163 1.42 3.87 6.10
N GLU A 164 2.52 4.61 6.07
CA GLU A 164 3.47 4.70 7.19
C GLU A 164 2.87 5.41 8.41
N ILE A 165 2.17 6.52 8.21
CA ILE A 165 1.50 7.27 9.29
C ILE A 165 0.48 6.38 10.03
N HIS A 166 -0.23 5.51 9.31
CA HIS A 166 -1.25 4.64 9.88
C HIS A 166 -0.71 3.30 10.40
N LEU A 167 0.55 2.96 10.15
CA LEU A 167 1.13 1.65 10.49
C LEU A 167 0.96 1.29 11.97
N ALA A 168 1.34 2.22 12.86
CA ALA A 168 1.25 2.01 14.30
C ALA A 168 -0.20 1.85 14.79
N PHE A 169 -1.17 2.52 14.15
CA PHE A 169 -2.59 2.37 14.47
C PHE A 169 -3.13 1.02 13.99
N ASN A 170 -2.82 0.64 12.75
CA ASN A 170 -3.27 -0.63 12.15
C ASN A 170 -2.73 -1.85 12.90
N ASN A 171 -1.53 -1.76 13.46
CA ASN A 171 -0.91 -2.85 14.20
C ASN A 171 -1.38 -2.98 15.66
N ARG A 172 -2.23 -2.07 16.17
CA ARG A 172 -2.72 -2.13 17.57
C ARG A 172 -3.51 -3.39 17.88
N GLU A 173 -4.26 -3.91 16.90
CA GLU A 173 -5.05 -5.14 17.05
C GLU A 173 -4.16 -6.40 17.08
N PHE A 174 -2.86 -6.29 16.79
CA PHE A 174 -1.91 -7.40 16.76
C PHE A 174 -0.90 -7.33 17.92
N ASP A 175 -1.36 -6.96 19.13
CA ASP A 175 -0.54 -6.99 20.35
C ASP A 175 -0.27 -8.45 20.77
N PRO A 176 0.98 -8.95 20.79
CA PRO A 176 1.32 -10.31 21.22
C PRO A 176 0.84 -10.68 22.63
N ARG A 177 0.44 -9.69 23.43
CA ARG A 177 -0.07 -9.87 24.80
C ARG A 177 -1.60 -9.89 24.88
N SER A 178 -2.31 -9.71 23.76
CA SER A 178 -3.77 -9.82 23.72
C SER A 178 -4.20 -11.24 24.15
N PRO A 179 -5.14 -11.37 25.12
CA PRO A 179 -5.68 -12.67 25.51
C PRO A 179 -6.29 -13.44 24.33
N GLU A 180 -6.98 -12.74 23.43
CA GLU A 180 -7.62 -13.33 22.24
C GLU A 180 -6.58 -13.95 21.28
N ILE A 181 -5.45 -13.26 21.08
CA ILE A 181 -4.34 -13.78 20.26
C ILE A 181 -3.71 -15.00 20.93
N ILE A 182 -3.44 -14.93 22.23
CA ILE A 182 -2.84 -16.04 22.97
C ILE A 182 -3.75 -17.27 22.92
N GLU A 183 -5.05 -17.10 23.16
CA GLU A 183 -6.04 -18.18 23.11
C GLU A 183 -6.13 -18.79 21.71
N ARG A 184 -6.19 -17.95 20.65
CA ARG A 184 -6.22 -18.42 19.26
C ARG A 184 -4.97 -19.25 18.91
N LEU A 185 -3.79 -18.79 19.30
CA LEU A 185 -2.55 -19.50 19.06
C LEU A 185 -2.48 -20.81 19.85
N GLN A 186 -2.95 -20.83 21.11
CA GLN A 186 -3.04 -22.05 21.92
C GLN A 186 -3.99 -23.08 21.29
N ALA A 187 -5.16 -22.65 20.83
CA ALA A 187 -6.13 -23.52 20.16
C ALA A 187 -5.57 -24.13 18.86
N THR A 188 -4.73 -23.39 18.14
CA THR A 188 -4.13 -23.85 16.88
C THR A 188 -2.87 -24.68 17.09
N PHE A 189 -2.25 -24.65 18.27
CA PHE A 189 -0.94 -25.26 18.54
C PHE A 189 -0.85 -26.75 18.16
N GLY A 190 -1.88 -27.53 18.50
CA GLY A 190 -1.92 -28.96 18.16
C GLY A 190 -1.94 -29.21 16.65
N LEU A 191 -2.61 -28.34 15.88
CA LEU A 191 -2.63 -28.39 14.42
C LEU A 191 -1.26 -28.05 13.85
N VAL A 192 -0.64 -26.96 14.32
CA VAL A 192 0.72 -26.56 13.91
C VAL A 192 1.73 -27.68 14.14
N GLN A 193 1.62 -28.37 15.27
CA GLN A 193 2.51 -29.48 15.60
C GLN A 193 2.32 -30.69 14.66
N GLY A 194 1.09 -30.96 14.23
CA GLY A 194 0.75 -32.11 13.37
C GLY A 194 0.88 -31.86 11.86
N ASP A 195 0.82 -30.60 11.42
CA ASP A 195 0.83 -30.22 10.01
C ASP A 195 2.23 -29.99 9.44
N HIS A 196 2.32 -30.08 8.11
CA HIS A 196 3.57 -29.94 7.36
C HIS A 196 4.14 -28.53 7.45
N ASP A 197 5.45 -28.42 7.29
CA ASP A 197 6.09 -27.11 7.20
C ASP A 197 5.88 -26.52 5.80
N VAL A 198 5.43 -25.27 5.71
CA VAL A 198 5.35 -24.54 4.43
C VAL A 198 6.69 -24.52 3.68
N ALA A 199 7.82 -24.60 4.39
CA ALA A 199 9.15 -24.69 3.79
C ALA A 199 9.34 -25.92 2.89
N GLU A 200 8.55 -26.99 3.07
CA GLU A 200 8.56 -28.16 2.20
C GLU A 200 8.11 -27.83 0.76
N LEU A 201 7.37 -26.73 0.56
CA LEU A 201 6.95 -26.27 -0.76
C LEU A 201 8.04 -25.44 -1.45
N PHE A 202 9.04 -24.94 -0.72
CA PHE A 202 10.03 -24.02 -1.28
C PHE A 202 10.92 -24.74 -2.30
N GLY A 203 11.17 -24.08 -3.45
CA GLY A 203 11.96 -24.60 -4.56
C GLY A 203 11.32 -25.74 -5.37
N THR A 204 10.04 -26.07 -5.17
CA THR A 204 9.39 -27.23 -5.82
C THR A 204 8.95 -27.01 -7.27
N LEU A 205 8.83 -25.77 -7.75
CA LEU A 205 8.25 -25.46 -9.07
C LEU A 205 9.24 -25.41 -10.24
N ASN A 206 10.55 -25.53 -10.01
CA ASN A 206 11.59 -25.55 -11.05
C ASN A 206 11.42 -24.46 -12.13
N GLY A 207 11.00 -23.25 -11.73
CA GLY A 207 10.86 -22.11 -12.64
C GLY A 207 9.53 -21.97 -13.38
N ARG A 208 8.52 -22.81 -13.10
CA ARG A 208 7.19 -22.73 -13.73
C ARG A 208 6.45 -21.43 -13.42
N GLU A 209 5.51 -21.08 -14.30
CA GLU A 209 4.56 -19.99 -14.07
C GLU A 209 3.55 -20.36 -12.97
N VAL A 210 3.21 -19.35 -12.15
CA VAL A 210 2.18 -19.45 -11.12
C VAL A 210 1.14 -18.36 -11.32
N PHE A 211 -0.12 -18.74 -11.21
CA PHE A 211 -1.24 -17.82 -11.11
C PHE A 211 -1.58 -17.62 -9.64
N VAL A 212 -1.52 -16.37 -9.20
CA VAL A 212 -1.99 -15.97 -7.86
C VAL A 212 -3.33 -15.27 -8.03
N ILE A 213 -4.37 -15.89 -7.48
CA ILE A 213 -5.76 -15.49 -7.68
C ILE A 213 -6.31 -14.88 -6.39
N ALA A 214 -6.48 -13.56 -6.40
CA ALA A 214 -7.16 -12.78 -5.37
C ALA A 214 -8.66 -12.62 -5.70
N THR A 215 -9.39 -11.80 -4.94
CA THR A 215 -10.88 -11.73 -4.98
C THR A 215 -11.40 -10.37 -5.45
N GLY A 216 -10.56 -9.54 -6.06
CA GLY A 216 -11.00 -8.27 -6.64
C GLY A 216 -12.02 -8.48 -7.78
N PRO A 217 -12.93 -7.52 -8.02
CA PRO A 217 -13.95 -7.64 -9.06
C PRO A 217 -13.45 -8.02 -10.47
N SER A 218 -12.24 -7.63 -10.87
CA SER A 218 -11.68 -7.96 -12.18
C SER A 218 -11.54 -9.47 -12.42
N LEU A 219 -11.51 -10.28 -11.36
CA LEU A 219 -11.53 -11.74 -11.48
C LEU A 219 -12.73 -12.25 -12.29
N GLU A 220 -13.88 -11.57 -12.24
CA GLU A 220 -15.10 -11.95 -12.97
C GLU A 220 -14.84 -12.08 -14.49
N GLN A 221 -13.89 -11.31 -15.03
CA GLN A 221 -13.53 -11.30 -16.45
C GLN A 221 -12.75 -12.55 -16.87
N HIS A 222 -12.19 -13.28 -15.90
CA HIS A 222 -11.22 -14.34 -16.14
C HIS A 222 -11.74 -15.73 -15.80
N PHE A 223 -12.91 -15.89 -15.17
CA PHE A 223 -13.41 -17.20 -14.75
C PHE A 223 -13.44 -18.23 -15.88
N GLU A 224 -14.02 -17.89 -17.04
CA GLU A 224 -14.11 -18.84 -18.14
C GLU A 224 -12.74 -19.25 -18.69
N ARG A 225 -11.81 -18.28 -18.78
CA ARG A 225 -10.45 -18.57 -19.25
C ARG A 225 -9.66 -19.41 -18.25
N LEU A 226 -9.79 -19.11 -16.96
CA LEU A 226 -9.18 -19.91 -15.89
C LEU A 226 -9.75 -21.32 -15.87
N ARG A 227 -11.05 -21.50 -16.08
CA ARG A 227 -11.71 -22.81 -16.17
C ARG A 227 -11.14 -23.65 -17.31
N VAL A 228 -11.06 -23.09 -18.52
CA VAL A 228 -10.46 -23.77 -19.67
C VAL A 228 -8.99 -24.13 -19.44
N LEU A 229 -8.21 -23.24 -18.82
CA LEU A 229 -6.82 -23.53 -18.47
C LEU A 229 -6.70 -24.61 -17.39
N ASN A 230 -7.64 -24.67 -16.44
CA ASN A 230 -7.64 -25.63 -15.34
C ASN A 230 -7.74 -27.09 -15.82
N GLU A 231 -8.36 -27.31 -16.98
CA GLU A 231 -8.53 -28.62 -17.62
C GLU A 231 -7.27 -29.10 -18.39
N GLN A 232 -6.28 -28.23 -18.60
CA GLN A 232 -5.07 -28.56 -19.37
C GLN A 232 -4.04 -29.31 -18.52
N ALA A 233 -3.36 -30.30 -19.11
CA ALA A 233 -2.32 -31.09 -18.43
C ALA A 233 -1.09 -30.23 -18.09
N GLU A 234 -0.67 -29.37 -19.01
CA GLU A 234 0.45 -28.43 -18.84
C GLU A 234 -0.07 -27.02 -18.56
N ARG A 235 -0.70 -26.85 -17.40
CA ARG A 235 -1.17 -25.54 -16.92
C ARG A 235 -0.25 -24.92 -15.86
N PRO A 236 -0.33 -23.61 -15.63
CA PRO A 236 0.28 -22.98 -14.46
C PRO A 236 -0.23 -23.57 -13.14
N LEU A 237 0.56 -23.43 -12.07
CA LEU A 237 0.07 -23.71 -10.71
C LEU A 237 -0.90 -22.59 -10.30
N LEU A 238 -2.05 -22.94 -9.73
CA LEU A 238 -3.06 -22.00 -9.26
C LEU A 238 -3.00 -21.91 -7.73
N ILE A 239 -2.53 -20.77 -7.22
CA ILE A 239 -2.60 -20.41 -5.81
C ILE A 239 -3.72 -19.38 -5.66
N CYS A 240 -4.74 -19.65 -4.86
CA CYS A 240 -5.77 -18.65 -4.57
C CYS A 240 -5.75 -18.21 -3.11
N VAL A 241 -6.15 -16.98 -2.87
CA VAL A 241 -6.45 -16.51 -1.51
C VAL A 241 -7.77 -17.12 -1.03
N ASP A 242 -7.97 -17.17 0.29
CA ASP A 242 -9.16 -17.74 0.92
C ASP A 242 -10.50 -17.22 0.38
N THR A 243 -10.65 -15.91 0.23
CA THR A 243 -11.90 -15.29 -0.25
C THR A 243 -12.19 -15.56 -1.73
N ALA A 244 -11.18 -15.96 -2.52
CA ALA A 244 -11.32 -16.31 -3.93
C ALA A 244 -11.74 -17.78 -4.12
N TYR A 245 -11.51 -18.62 -3.12
CA TYR A 245 -11.74 -20.06 -3.21
C TYR A 245 -13.20 -20.40 -3.55
N ARG A 246 -14.17 -19.88 -2.79
CA ARG A 246 -15.60 -20.13 -3.06
C ARG A 246 -16.05 -19.61 -4.44
N PRO A 247 -15.73 -18.38 -4.86
CA PRO A 247 -16.01 -17.93 -6.22
C PRO A 247 -15.43 -18.84 -7.31
N LEU A 248 -14.18 -19.31 -7.16
CA LEU A 248 -13.55 -20.24 -8.11
C LEU A 248 -14.28 -21.59 -8.15
N LEU A 249 -14.60 -22.16 -6.99
CA LEU A 249 -15.35 -23.42 -6.87
C LEU A 249 -16.71 -23.34 -7.58
N ASN A 250 -17.44 -22.25 -7.39
CA ASN A 250 -18.75 -22.02 -8.03
C ASN A 250 -18.66 -21.95 -9.57
N HIS A 251 -17.48 -21.64 -10.13
CA HIS A 251 -17.23 -21.61 -11.57
C HIS A 251 -16.53 -22.87 -12.08
N GLY A 252 -16.43 -23.91 -11.24
CA GLY A 252 -15.78 -25.17 -11.61
C GLY A 252 -14.26 -25.07 -11.76
N ILE A 253 -13.62 -24.09 -11.13
CA ILE A 253 -12.17 -23.89 -11.19
C ILE A 253 -11.56 -24.45 -9.90
N ARG A 254 -10.66 -25.42 -10.05
CA ARG A 254 -9.98 -26.05 -8.91
C ARG A 254 -8.59 -25.47 -8.71
N ALA A 255 -8.39 -24.77 -7.60
CA ALA A 255 -7.06 -24.33 -7.19
C ALA A 255 -6.17 -25.52 -6.81
N ASP A 256 -4.85 -25.33 -6.88
CA ASP A 256 -3.87 -26.31 -6.37
C ASP A 256 -3.55 -26.04 -4.90
N ILE A 257 -3.45 -24.75 -4.54
CA ILE A 257 -3.15 -24.28 -3.20
C ILE A 257 -4.11 -23.14 -2.83
N VAL A 258 -4.66 -23.21 -1.62
CA VAL A 258 -5.38 -22.12 -0.97
C VAL A 258 -4.50 -21.54 0.14
N VAL A 259 -4.37 -20.22 0.19
CA VAL A 259 -3.67 -19.53 1.27
C VAL A 259 -4.68 -18.82 2.16
N SER A 260 -4.60 -19.03 3.47
CA SER A 260 -5.45 -18.34 4.45
C SER A 260 -4.69 -17.88 5.68
N ILE A 261 -4.82 -16.60 6.00
CA ILE A 261 -4.14 -15.99 7.16
C ILE A 261 -5.08 -15.18 8.05
N ASP A 262 -6.32 -14.97 7.63
CA ASP A 262 -7.28 -14.11 8.31
C ASP A 262 -8.11 -14.90 9.33
N GLN A 263 -8.10 -14.43 10.57
CA GLN A 263 -8.84 -15.00 11.69
C GLN A 263 -10.37 -14.92 11.55
N ARG A 264 -10.89 -14.13 10.60
CA ARG A 264 -12.34 -13.95 10.34
C ARG A 264 -12.87 -14.92 9.27
N ILE A 265 -11.99 -15.72 8.68
CA ILE A 265 -12.37 -16.74 7.69
C ILE A 265 -13.11 -17.87 8.39
N SER A 266 -14.15 -18.36 7.73
CA SER A 266 -15.07 -19.40 8.23
C SER A 266 -15.45 -20.33 7.09
N ALA A 267 -16.22 -21.39 7.37
CA ALA A 267 -16.71 -22.31 6.34
C ALA A 267 -17.55 -21.63 5.23
N ARG A 268 -18.08 -20.42 5.47
CA ARG A 268 -18.73 -19.61 4.43
C ARG A 268 -17.76 -19.23 3.30
N HIS A 269 -16.50 -18.99 3.65
CA HIS A 269 -15.44 -18.54 2.76
C HIS A 269 -14.64 -19.72 2.22
N LEU A 270 -14.31 -20.67 3.11
CA LEU A 270 -13.59 -21.90 2.84
C LEU A 270 -14.48 -23.13 3.08
N PRO A 271 -15.44 -23.43 2.18
CA PRO A 271 -16.23 -24.65 2.26
C PRO A 271 -15.31 -25.89 2.26
N PRO A 272 -15.45 -26.80 3.25
CA PRO A 272 -14.54 -27.92 3.44
C PRO A 272 -14.78 -29.09 2.47
N GLU A 273 -15.87 -29.06 1.71
CA GLU A 273 -16.24 -30.12 0.76
C GLU A 273 -15.24 -30.23 -0.40
N ASP A 274 -14.93 -31.47 -0.80
CA ASP A 274 -14.09 -31.80 -1.95
C ASP A 274 -12.66 -31.20 -1.96
N THR A 275 -12.14 -30.85 -0.77
CA THR A 275 -10.81 -30.24 -0.57
C THR A 275 -9.65 -31.25 -0.62
N GLY A 276 -9.91 -32.55 -0.72
CA GLY A 276 -8.94 -33.64 -0.51
C GLY A 276 -7.69 -33.64 -1.40
N GLY A 277 -7.69 -32.90 -2.53
CA GLY A 277 -6.50 -32.73 -3.35
C GLY A 277 -6.16 -31.28 -3.64
N ILE A 278 -6.51 -30.38 -2.71
CA ILE A 278 -6.16 -28.96 -2.71
C ILE A 278 -5.35 -28.73 -1.43
N ALA A 279 -4.13 -28.20 -1.56
CA ALA A 279 -3.32 -27.89 -0.38
C ALA A 279 -3.84 -26.63 0.32
N LEU A 280 -3.82 -26.62 1.65
CA LEU A 280 -4.03 -25.42 2.45
C LEU A 280 -2.70 -24.96 3.02
N VAL A 281 -2.33 -23.71 2.75
CA VAL A 281 -1.24 -23.02 3.44
C VAL A 281 -1.85 -22.01 4.39
N TYR A 282 -1.54 -22.11 5.68
CA TYR A 282 -2.15 -21.24 6.69
C TYR A 282 -1.14 -20.65 7.68
N LEU A 283 -1.53 -19.54 8.30
CA LEU A 283 -0.86 -19.00 9.48
C LEU A 283 -1.69 -19.24 10.75
N PRO A 284 -1.08 -19.44 11.94
CA PRO A 284 -1.78 -19.91 13.15
C PRO A 284 -2.85 -19.00 13.76
N MET A 285 -3.13 -17.83 13.15
CA MET A 285 -4.26 -16.99 13.55
C MET A 285 -5.57 -17.38 12.83
N ALA A 286 -5.51 -18.17 11.76
CA ALA A 286 -6.68 -18.69 11.08
C ALA A 286 -7.53 -19.57 12.01
N ASP A 287 -8.83 -19.69 11.72
CA ASP A 287 -9.75 -20.39 12.60
C ASP A 287 -9.45 -21.92 12.65
N PRO A 288 -9.19 -22.50 13.84
CA PRO A 288 -8.91 -23.93 13.99
C PRO A 288 -9.98 -24.83 13.39
N SER A 289 -11.27 -24.46 13.49
CA SER A 289 -12.36 -25.26 12.95
C SER A 289 -12.33 -25.33 11.42
N VAL A 290 -11.87 -24.26 10.76
CA VAL A 290 -11.69 -24.22 9.31
C VAL A 290 -10.48 -25.05 8.90
N ILE A 291 -9.38 -24.94 9.64
CA ILE A 291 -8.15 -25.72 9.40
C ILE A 291 -8.42 -27.22 9.60
N GLU A 292 -9.15 -27.58 10.66
CA GLU A 292 -9.53 -28.97 10.98
C GLU A 292 -10.45 -29.60 9.94
N ALA A 293 -11.37 -28.82 9.40
CA ALA A 293 -12.30 -29.30 8.39
C ALA A 293 -11.65 -29.52 7.01
N TRP A 294 -10.44 -28.99 6.78
CA TRP A 294 -9.75 -29.13 5.49
C TRP A 294 -9.23 -30.56 5.28
N GLN A 295 -9.67 -31.21 4.19
CA GLN A 295 -9.37 -32.62 3.92
C GLN A 295 -8.05 -32.81 3.15
N GLY A 296 -7.59 -31.77 2.45
CA GLY A 296 -6.33 -31.80 1.70
C GLY A 296 -5.10 -31.64 2.59
N ARG A 297 -3.91 -31.69 1.99
CA ARG A 297 -2.65 -31.47 2.74
C ARG A 297 -2.60 -30.06 3.32
N ARG A 298 -2.20 -29.95 4.58
CA ARG A 298 -2.08 -28.69 5.30
C ARG A 298 -0.61 -28.38 5.57
N TYR A 299 -0.24 -27.14 5.29
CA TYR A 299 1.09 -26.58 5.47
C TYR A 299 0.99 -25.34 6.34
N VAL A 300 1.78 -25.28 7.40
CA VAL A 300 1.81 -24.15 8.32
C VAL A 300 3.09 -23.36 8.16
N GLY A 301 2.95 -22.03 8.20
CA GLY A 301 4.08 -21.10 8.26
C GLY A 301 3.86 -20.02 9.33
N TYR A 302 4.75 -19.04 9.34
CA TYR A 302 4.61 -17.82 10.14
C TYR A 302 4.83 -16.57 9.30
N SER A 303 4.41 -15.41 9.82
CA SER A 303 4.96 -14.14 9.37
C SER A 303 6.03 -13.65 10.35
N ALA A 304 6.75 -12.60 9.98
CA ALA A 304 7.74 -11.96 10.85
C ALA A 304 7.12 -11.34 12.13
N SER A 305 5.79 -11.24 12.22
CA SER A 305 5.08 -10.62 13.34
C SER A 305 5.47 -11.20 14.70
N LEU A 306 5.58 -10.31 15.70
CA LEU A 306 5.92 -10.68 17.08
C LEU A 306 4.84 -11.55 17.74
N ILE A 307 3.61 -11.54 17.23
CA ILE A 307 2.53 -12.41 17.76
C ILE A 307 2.92 -13.88 17.69
N TYR A 308 3.69 -14.28 16.68
CA TYR A 308 4.13 -15.66 16.48
C TYR A 308 5.46 -15.97 17.17
N HIS A 309 6.12 -15.00 17.82
CA HIS A 309 7.47 -15.17 18.33
C HIS A 309 7.62 -16.37 19.27
N GLN A 310 6.74 -16.49 20.26
CA GLN A 310 6.77 -17.59 21.23
C GLN A 310 6.47 -18.96 20.58
N MET A 311 5.57 -19.00 19.60
CA MET A 311 5.23 -20.25 18.91
C MET A 311 6.37 -20.68 17.96
N ARG A 312 6.97 -19.75 17.21
CA ARG A 312 8.15 -19.98 16.35
C ARG A 312 9.32 -20.60 17.12
N GLN A 313 9.55 -20.17 18.36
CA GLN A 313 10.59 -20.73 19.22
C GLN A 313 10.32 -22.19 19.62
N GLN A 314 9.05 -22.56 19.78
CA GLN A 314 8.65 -23.91 20.19
C GLN A 314 8.50 -24.86 19.00
N LEU A 315 7.95 -24.36 17.89
CA LEU A 315 7.66 -25.10 16.66
C LEU A 315 8.24 -24.31 15.48
N PRO A 316 9.51 -24.51 15.12
CA PRO A 316 10.08 -23.85 13.95
C PRO A 316 9.35 -24.27 12.66
N ARG A 317 8.97 -23.29 11.84
CA ARG A 317 8.40 -23.46 10.50
C ARG A 317 8.92 -22.35 9.57
N GLY A 318 8.73 -22.51 8.27
CA GLY A 318 9.00 -21.51 7.26
C GLY A 318 8.22 -20.22 7.48
N GLU A 319 8.80 -19.11 7.02
CA GLU A 319 8.18 -17.79 7.08
C GLU A 319 7.73 -17.33 5.69
N LEU A 320 6.57 -16.68 5.66
CA LEU A 320 6.02 -16.00 4.50
C LEU A 320 5.89 -14.50 4.78
N TYR A 321 6.14 -13.69 3.76
CA TYR A 321 5.94 -12.24 3.82
C TYR A 321 4.44 -11.91 3.89
N VAL A 322 4.07 -11.05 4.85
CA VAL A 322 2.70 -10.60 5.06
C VAL A 322 2.67 -9.08 5.18
N GLY A 323 2.09 -8.42 4.19
CA GLY A 323 1.87 -6.96 4.13
C GLY A 323 0.43 -6.54 4.49
N GLY A 324 -0.28 -7.34 5.29
CA GLY A 324 -1.65 -7.03 5.76
C GLY A 324 -2.80 -7.64 4.93
N SER A 325 -2.51 -8.24 3.79
CA SER A 325 -3.50 -9.01 2.97
C SER A 325 -2.98 -10.39 2.61
N VAL A 326 -3.89 -11.35 2.45
CA VAL A 326 -3.64 -12.77 2.07
C VAL A 326 -2.92 -12.88 0.72
N ILE A 327 -3.05 -11.88 -0.16
CA ILE A 327 -2.33 -11.87 -1.43
C ILE A 327 -0.80 -11.85 -1.24
N HIS A 328 -0.29 -11.19 -0.19
CA HIS A 328 1.16 -11.10 0.05
C HIS A 328 1.81 -12.46 0.33
N PRO A 329 1.32 -13.28 1.29
CA PRO A 329 1.89 -14.61 1.49
C PRO A 329 1.61 -15.55 0.32
N ALA A 330 0.55 -15.34 -0.45
CA ALA A 330 0.30 -16.13 -1.67
C ALA A 330 1.32 -15.84 -2.78
N VAL A 331 1.66 -14.56 -3.00
CA VAL A 331 2.70 -14.15 -3.94
C VAL A 331 4.09 -14.57 -3.42
N ASP A 332 4.39 -14.39 -2.14
CA ASP A 332 5.66 -14.84 -1.56
C ASP A 332 5.81 -16.36 -1.65
N LEU A 333 4.74 -17.11 -1.38
CA LEU A 333 4.74 -18.56 -1.57
C LEU A 333 5.09 -18.92 -3.01
N ALA A 334 4.45 -18.30 -4.01
CA ALA A 334 4.76 -18.55 -5.43
C ALA A 334 6.25 -18.33 -5.73
N VAL A 335 6.82 -17.21 -5.26
CA VAL A 335 8.24 -16.88 -5.43
C VAL A 335 9.14 -17.89 -4.72
N ARG A 336 8.85 -18.23 -3.46
CA ARG A 336 9.64 -19.20 -2.68
C ARG A 336 9.54 -20.62 -3.20
N MET A 337 8.41 -21.00 -3.80
CA MET A 337 8.28 -22.26 -4.55
C MET A 337 9.18 -22.28 -5.80
N GLY A 338 9.75 -21.15 -6.21
CA GLY A 338 10.71 -21.05 -7.31
C GLY A 338 10.07 -20.64 -8.63
N ALA A 339 8.96 -19.90 -8.62
CA ALA A 339 8.36 -19.35 -9.83
C ALA A 339 9.28 -18.32 -10.49
N THR A 340 9.44 -18.37 -11.82
CA THR A 340 10.10 -17.30 -12.59
C THR A 340 9.11 -16.28 -13.16
N GLN A 341 7.83 -16.63 -13.15
CA GLN A 341 6.73 -15.80 -13.62
C GLN A 341 5.53 -15.95 -12.68
N VAL A 342 4.97 -14.83 -12.23
CA VAL A 342 3.78 -14.77 -11.39
C VAL A 342 2.75 -13.85 -12.06
N THR A 343 1.57 -14.38 -12.37
CA THR A 343 0.46 -13.61 -12.94
C THR A 343 -0.63 -13.43 -11.89
N LEU A 344 -0.96 -12.18 -11.59
CA LEU A 344 -1.94 -11.79 -10.59
C LEU A 344 -3.33 -11.64 -11.23
N PHE A 345 -4.33 -12.28 -10.63
CA PHE A 345 -5.74 -12.16 -11.02
C PHE A 345 -6.55 -11.59 -9.86
N GLY A 346 -7.48 -10.66 -10.12
CA GLY A 346 -8.31 -10.06 -9.06
C GLY A 346 -7.51 -9.26 -8.03
N ALA A 347 -6.30 -8.80 -8.37
CA ALA A 347 -5.45 -8.01 -7.48
C ALA A 347 -5.78 -6.51 -7.62
N ASP A 348 -7.04 -6.13 -7.38
CA ASP A 348 -7.52 -4.82 -7.80
C ASP A 348 -7.12 -3.67 -6.89
N PHE A 349 -7.01 -3.88 -5.57
CA PHE A 349 -6.71 -2.83 -4.58
C PHE A 349 -7.52 -1.53 -4.75
N ALA A 350 -8.72 -1.65 -5.33
CA ALA A 350 -9.61 -0.58 -5.71
C ALA A 350 -11.02 -1.16 -5.89
N PHE A 351 -11.96 -0.29 -6.24
CA PHE A 351 -13.35 -0.64 -6.45
C PHE A 351 -13.77 -0.41 -7.91
N PRO A 352 -13.22 -1.17 -8.88
CA PRO A 352 -13.64 -1.06 -10.27
C PRO A 352 -15.15 -1.33 -10.38
N HIS A 353 -15.82 -0.50 -11.18
CA HIS A 353 -17.27 -0.55 -11.39
C HIS A 353 -18.12 -0.49 -10.11
N ASP A 354 -17.62 0.18 -9.07
CA ASP A 354 -18.26 0.26 -7.75
C ASP A 354 -18.62 -1.13 -7.17
N LYS A 355 -17.74 -2.13 -7.38
CA LYS A 355 -17.82 -3.45 -6.73
C LYS A 355 -16.65 -3.63 -5.76
N THR A 356 -16.87 -4.37 -4.67
CA THR A 356 -15.81 -4.66 -3.68
C THR A 356 -15.07 -5.95 -3.98
N HIS A 357 -15.77 -7.02 -4.35
CA HIS A 357 -15.18 -8.35 -4.56
C HIS A 357 -15.94 -9.14 -5.63
N ALA A 358 -15.25 -10.05 -6.32
CA ALA A 358 -15.86 -10.97 -7.28
C ALA A 358 -16.62 -12.10 -6.57
N GLY A 359 -17.87 -12.35 -6.95
CA GLY A 359 -18.68 -13.46 -6.42
C GLY A 359 -19.23 -13.26 -5.00
N TRP A 360 -19.14 -12.05 -4.44
CA TRP A 360 -19.67 -11.67 -3.13
C TRP A 360 -20.59 -10.44 -3.24
N GLY A 361 -21.58 -10.32 -2.36
CA GLY A 361 -22.42 -9.12 -2.27
C GLY A 361 -21.65 -7.94 -1.68
N ASP A 362 -22.10 -6.70 -1.94
CA ASP A 362 -21.50 -5.53 -1.30
C ASP A 362 -21.63 -5.62 0.22
N GLY A 363 -20.53 -5.33 0.94
CA GLY A 363 -20.45 -5.45 2.40
C GLY A 363 -20.21 -6.87 2.95
N ASP A 364 -20.18 -7.92 2.12
CA ASP A 364 -20.04 -9.30 2.63
C ASP A 364 -18.67 -9.62 3.23
N LEU A 365 -17.62 -8.96 2.72
CA LEU A 365 -16.22 -9.20 3.10
C LEU A 365 -15.54 -7.96 3.72
N GLY A 366 -16.29 -6.90 4.00
CA GLY A 366 -15.71 -5.64 4.48
C GLY A 366 -16.67 -4.45 4.47
N PRO A 367 -16.17 -3.23 4.67
CA PRO A 367 -17.00 -2.03 4.70
C PRO A 367 -17.64 -1.72 3.33
N GLN A 368 -18.84 -1.14 3.35
CA GLN A 368 -19.60 -0.75 2.16
C GLN A 368 -18.92 0.40 1.40
N LEU A 369 -19.08 0.42 0.07
CA LEU A 369 -18.48 1.43 -0.84
C LEU A 369 -18.72 2.88 -0.44
N GLY A 370 -19.84 3.18 0.23
CA GLY A 370 -20.30 4.54 0.52
C GLY A 370 -19.43 5.38 1.46
N ALA A 371 -18.40 4.81 2.10
CA ALA A 371 -17.55 5.51 3.06
C ALA A 371 -16.21 6.01 2.49
N SER A 372 -15.82 5.61 1.27
CA SER A 372 -14.43 5.86 0.85
C SER A 372 -14.20 7.19 0.12
N ARG A 373 -13.24 7.95 0.62
CA ARG A 373 -12.75 9.23 0.05
C ARG A 373 -11.41 9.08 -0.68
N HIS A 374 -10.83 7.88 -0.70
CA HIS A 374 -9.51 7.65 -1.27
C HIS A 374 -9.59 7.20 -2.73
N TRP A 375 -8.51 7.46 -3.46
CA TRP A 375 -8.37 7.08 -4.85
C TRP A 375 -6.92 6.66 -5.16
N VAL A 376 -6.78 5.82 -6.18
CA VAL A 376 -5.52 5.42 -6.83
C VAL A 376 -5.68 5.55 -8.33
N LEU A 377 -4.57 5.54 -9.07
CA LEU A 377 -4.62 5.43 -10.53
C LEU A 377 -4.80 3.97 -10.92
N ASP A 378 -5.69 3.70 -11.86
CA ASP A 378 -5.87 2.38 -12.46
C ASP A 378 -4.83 2.11 -13.57
N GLY A 379 -4.92 0.93 -14.20
CA GLY A 379 -4.08 0.54 -15.33
C GLY A 379 -4.28 1.34 -16.62
N HIS A 380 -5.28 2.24 -16.67
CA HIS A 380 -5.54 3.20 -17.74
C HIS A 380 -5.07 4.63 -17.39
N GLY A 381 -4.57 4.85 -16.17
CA GLY A 381 -4.19 6.17 -15.67
C GLY A 381 -5.37 7.02 -15.20
N GLN A 382 -6.53 6.41 -14.97
CA GLN A 382 -7.72 7.08 -14.45
C GLN A 382 -7.84 6.90 -12.94
N ARG A 383 -8.46 7.86 -12.25
CA ARG A 383 -8.70 7.75 -10.80
C ARG A 383 -9.82 6.77 -10.52
N VAL A 384 -9.52 5.70 -9.78
CA VAL A 384 -10.49 4.73 -9.27
C VAL A 384 -10.61 4.85 -7.76
N LYS A 385 -11.82 4.71 -7.23
CA LYS A 385 -12.05 4.71 -5.78
C LYS A 385 -11.33 3.52 -5.14
N THR A 386 -10.72 3.74 -3.99
CA THR A 386 -10.11 2.69 -3.17
C THR A 386 -10.31 3.03 -1.70
N GLN A 387 -9.82 2.22 -0.76
CA GLN A 387 -9.83 2.48 0.67
C GLN A 387 -8.41 2.46 1.25
N LEU A 388 -8.27 2.95 2.48
CA LEU A 388 -6.97 3.16 3.11
C LEU A 388 -6.13 1.87 3.21
N ASN A 389 -6.73 0.78 3.70
CA ASN A 389 -6.07 -0.53 3.80
C ASN A 389 -5.68 -1.09 2.42
N PHE A 390 -6.49 -0.90 1.39
CA PHE A 390 -6.14 -1.33 0.02
C PHE A 390 -4.92 -0.60 -0.53
N ARG A 391 -4.77 0.69 -0.22
CA ARG A 391 -3.54 1.45 -0.57
C ARG A 391 -2.32 0.91 0.16
N SER A 392 -2.45 0.58 1.44
CA SER A 392 -1.37 -0.08 2.19
C SER A 392 -1.00 -1.43 1.58
N TYR A 393 -1.99 -2.27 1.23
CA TYR A 393 -1.73 -3.56 0.59
C TYR A 393 -1.07 -3.40 -0.78
N LEU A 394 -1.50 -2.42 -1.58
CA LEU A 394 -0.84 -2.08 -2.84
C LEU A 394 0.63 -1.71 -2.62
N CYS A 395 0.91 -0.80 -1.69
CA CYS A 395 2.28 -0.37 -1.39
C CYS A 395 3.18 -1.54 -0.95
N GLU A 396 2.67 -2.42 -0.09
CA GLU A 396 3.41 -3.60 0.38
C GLU A 396 3.68 -4.60 -0.75
N LEU A 397 2.69 -4.85 -1.63
CA LEU A 397 2.91 -5.69 -2.81
C LEU A 397 3.95 -5.08 -3.77
N GLU A 398 3.91 -3.77 -4.03
CA GLU A 398 4.90 -3.10 -4.88
C GLU A 398 6.32 -3.19 -4.31
N ARG A 399 6.46 -3.02 -2.98
CA ARG A 399 7.74 -3.20 -2.28
C ARG A 399 8.23 -4.63 -2.42
N PHE A 400 7.34 -5.60 -2.28
CA PHE A 400 7.67 -7.01 -2.48
C PHE A 400 8.14 -7.28 -3.91
N VAL A 401 7.40 -6.81 -4.93
CA VAL A 401 7.76 -6.96 -6.35
C VAL A 401 9.13 -6.34 -6.64
N ALA A 402 9.39 -5.13 -6.15
CA ALA A 402 10.68 -4.45 -6.33
C ALA A 402 11.85 -5.22 -5.69
N GLY A 403 11.61 -5.95 -4.60
CA GLY A 403 12.60 -6.80 -3.93
C GLY A 403 12.92 -8.10 -4.66
N HIS A 404 12.19 -8.46 -5.71
CA HIS A 404 12.34 -9.73 -6.43
C HIS A 404 12.54 -9.52 -7.95
N PRO A 405 13.61 -8.82 -8.38
CA PRO A 405 13.85 -8.49 -9.79
C PRO A 405 14.09 -9.72 -10.70
N GLN A 406 14.39 -10.89 -10.11
CA GLN A 406 14.54 -12.16 -10.81
C GLN A 406 13.21 -12.79 -11.26
N VAL A 407 12.06 -12.31 -10.77
CA VAL A 407 10.73 -12.82 -11.09
C VAL A 407 10.00 -11.81 -11.97
N ARG A 408 9.35 -12.30 -13.04
CA ARG A 408 8.46 -11.47 -13.86
C ARG A 408 7.06 -11.47 -13.28
N PHE A 409 6.59 -10.29 -12.87
CA PHE A 409 5.23 -10.12 -12.36
C PHE A 409 4.32 -9.53 -13.43
N TYR A 410 3.16 -10.17 -13.61
CA TYR A 410 2.11 -9.69 -14.50
C TYR A 410 0.82 -9.36 -13.75
N ASN A 411 0.13 -8.30 -14.17
CA ASN A 411 -1.25 -8.00 -13.78
C ASN A 411 -2.20 -8.40 -14.92
N SER A 412 -3.27 -9.15 -14.61
CA SER A 412 -4.24 -9.63 -15.60
C SER A 412 -5.30 -8.61 -15.99
N SER A 413 -5.45 -7.49 -15.27
CA SER A 413 -6.47 -6.46 -15.54
C SER A 413 -5.90 -5.04 -15.44
N ARG A 414 -6.51 -4.10 -16.18
CA ARG A 414 -6.25 -2.66 -16.08
C ARG A 414 -7.30 -1.89 -15.26
N ASP A 415 -8.39 -2.54 -14.87
CA ASP A 415 -9.50 -1.85 -14.20
C ASP A 415 -9.22 -1.60 -12.71
N GLY A 416 -8.36 -2.44 -12.11
CA GLY A 416 -7.83 -2.25 -10.76
C GLY A 416 -6.71 -1.22 -10.71
N ALA A 417 -6.22 -0.95 -9.49
CA ALA A 417 -5.07 -0.10 -9.25
C ALA A 417 -3.86 -0.53 -10.10
N MET A 418 -3.13 0.45 -10.63
CA MET A 418 -1.83 0.22 -11.23
C MET A 418 -0.88 -0.33 -10.17
N ILE A 419 -0.33 -1.53 -10.39
CA ILE A 419 0.65 -2.16 -9.50
C ILE A 419 2.05 -1.90 -10.06
N VAL A 420 2.78 -0.98 -9.44
CA VAL A 420 4.15 -0.65 -9.88
C VAL A 420 5.07 -1.87 -9.79
N GLY A 421 5.88 -2.07 -10.82
CA GLY A 421 6.79 -3.21 -10.94
C GLY A 421 6.19 -4.42 -11.66
N THR A 422 4.89 -4.37 -12.00
CA THR A 422 4.24 -5.38 -12.84
C THR A 422 4.11 -4.91 -14.28
N ALA A 423 4.08 -5.85 -15.23
CA ALA A 423 3.63 -5.61 -16.60
C ALA A 423 2.19 -6.08 -16.79
N PHE A 424 1.45 -5.52 -17.73
CA PHE A 424 0.15 -6.07 -18.11
C PHE A 424 0.32 -7.36 -18.91
N HIS A 425 -0.39 -8.43 -18.52
CA HIS A 425 -0.28 -9.71 -19.21
C HIS A 425 -0.84 -9.59 -20.64
N PRO A 426 -0.08 -9.97 -21.68
CA PRO A 426 -0.47 -9.72 -23.08
C PRO A 426 -1.73 -10.48 -23.52
N GLU A 427 -2.05 -11.60 -22.87
CA GLU A 427 -3.21 -12.42 -23.23
C GLU A 427 -4.44 -12.23 -22.33
N PHE A 428 -4.26 -11.69 -21.12
CA PHE A 428 -5.35 -11.58 -20.15
C PHE A 428 -5.93 -10.17 -20.08
N VAL A 429 -5.12 -9.15 -20.41
CA VAL A 429 -5.57 -7.76 -20.46
C VAL A 429 -6.23 -7.49 -21.81
N ARG A 430 -7.52 -7.15 -21.81
CA ARG A 430 -8.24 -6.69 -23.01
C ARG A 430 -8.42 -5.18 -23.01
#